data_AF-A0A929DJ61-F1
#
_entry.id   AF-A0A929DJ61-F1
#
_cell.length_a   1.000
_cell.length_b   1.000
_cell.length_c   1.000
_cell.angle_alpha   90.00
_cell.angle_beta   90.00
_cell.angle_gamma   90.00
#
_symmetry.space_group_name_H-M   'P 1'
#
loop_
_entity.id
_entity.type
_entity.pdbx_description
1 polymer ?
#
loop_
_entity_poly.entity_id
_entity_poly.type
_entity_poly.pdbx_seq_one_letter_code
_entity_poly.pdbx_strand_id
1 'polypeptide(L)' 'MGKYREINVTDNPTKRAILEFLSDRGMSYLGDIVRNLSLSYSKGIKCINEMKEEGLIDNSINPPKYDLVQKD' A
#
# COMPACT_ATOMS: atom_id res chain seq x y z
N MET A 1 9.46 22.92 -6.75
CA MET A 1 8.36 22.06 -6.25
C MET A 1 8.00 21.04 -7.32
N GLY A 2 8.36 19.78 -7.11
CA GLY A 2 8.24 18.71 -8.10
C GLY A 2 6.78 18.37 -8.40
N LYS A 3 6.36 18.64 -9.63
CA LYS A 3 5.09 18.17 -10.18
C LYS A 3 5.18 16.65 -10.30
N TYR A 4 4.30 15.95 -9.57
CA TYR A 4 3.98 14.53 -9.76
C TYR A 4 3.54 14.34 -11.21
N ARG A 5 4.51 14.12 -12.10
CA ARG A 5 4.28 13.90 -13.51
C ARG A 5 3.61 12.54 -13.64
N GLU A 6 2.33 12.60 -14.06
CA GLU A 6 1.53 11.53 -14.62
C GLU A 6 1.53 10.21 -13.84
N ILE A 7 0.46 10.00 -13.06
CA ILE A 7 0.05 8.68 -12.58
C ILE A 7 -0.51 7.86 -13.78
N ASN A 8 0.31 7.68 -14.81
CA ASN A 8 0.13 6.74 -15.93
C ASN A 8 1.20 5.63 -15.84
N VAL A 9 1.64 5.30 -14.63
CA VAL A 9 2.75 4.35 -14.41
C VAL A 9 2.28 2.89 -14.49
N THR A 10 0.97 2.65 -14.59
CA THR A 10 0.41 1.30 -14.61
C THR A 10 -0.96 1.25 -15.30
N ASP A 11 -1.15 0.24 -16.16
CA ASP A 11 -2.44 -0.12 -16.75
C ASP A 11 -3.37 -0.83 -15.76
N ASN A 12 -2.86 -1.18 -14.56
CA ASN A 12 -3.65 -1.85 -13.53
C ASN A 12 -4.46 -0.80 -12.74
N PRO A 13 -5.81 -0.81 -12.81
CA PRO A 13 -6.64 0.18 -12.12
C PRO A 13 -6.52 0.09 -10.60
N THR A 14 -6.18 -1.08 -10.03
CA THR A 14 -5.96 -1.24 -8.59
C THR A 14 -4.67 -0.55 -8.15
N LYS A 15 -3.57 -0.73 -8.90
CA LYS A 15 -2.30 -0.06 -8.59
C LYS A 15 -2.44 1.47 -8.72
N ARG A 16 -3.18 1.95 -9.72
CA ARG A 16 -3.50 3.38 -9.86
C ARG A 16 -4.26 3.92 -8.65
N ALA A 17 -5.32 3.25 -8.22
CA ALA A 17 -6.09 3.65 -7.04
C ALA A 17 -5.23 3.68 -5.76
N ILE A 18 -4.28 2.75 -5.62
CA ILE A 18 -3.31 2.74 -4.50
C ILE A 18 -2.38 3.97 -4.57
N LEU A 19 -1.84 4.31 -5.74
CA LEU A 19 -0.98 5.49 -5.91
C LEU A 19 -1.75 6.79 -5.63
N GLU A 20 -2.98 6.90 -6.12
CA GLU A 20 -3.85 8.06 -5.85
C GLU A 20 -4.15 8.17 -4.35
N PHE A 21 -4.47 7.05 -3.69
CA PHE A 21 -4.70 7.02 -2.25
C PHE A 21 -3.46 7.48 -1.46
N LEU A 22 -2.28 6.96 -1.79
CA LEU A 22 -1.03 7.36 -1.15
C LEU A 22 -0.64 8.80 -1.46
N SER A 23 -0.96 9.33 -2.64
CA SER A 23 -0.71 10.73 -3.00
C SER A 23 -1.61 11.68 -2.21
N ASP A 24 -2.84 11.30 -1.90
CA ASP A 24 -3.80 12.11 -1.14
C ASP A 24 -3.56 12.02 0.37
N ARG A 25 -3.36 10.81 0.89
CA ARG A 25 -3.27 10.52 2.33
C ARG A 25 -1.84 10.56 2.87
N GLY A 26 -0.84 10.38 2.00
CA GLY A 26 0.54 10.15 2.40
C GLY A 26 0.79 8.73 2.90
N MET A 27 1.79 8.58 3.77
CA MET A 27 2.18 7.30 4.36
C MET A 27 1.00 6.63 5.06
N SER A 28 0.72 5.38 4.71
CA SER A 28 -0.46 4.63 5.18
C SER A 28 -0.12 3.17 5.41
N TYR A 29 -0.83 2.50 6.33
CA TYR A 29 -0.68 1.06 6.53
C TYR A 29 -1.42 0.28 5.44
N LEU A 30 -0.94 -0.93 5.14
CA LEU A 30 -1.60 -1.84 4.19
C LEU A 30 -3.08 -2.07 4.55
N GLY A 31 -3.40 -2.21 5.84
CA GLY A 31 -4.77 -2.38 6.31
C GLY A 31 -5.68 -1.21 5.95
N ASP A 32 -5.18 0.02 6.04
CA ASP A 32 -5.94 1.22 5.68
C ASP A 32 -6.18 1.30 4.17
N ILE A 33 -5.15 1.02 3.36
CA ILE A 33 -5.25 1.00 1.90
C ILE A 33 -6.32 -0.03 1.47
N VAL A 34 -6.20 -1.26 1.97
CA VAL A 34 -7.12 -2.36 1.62
C VAL A 34 -8.55 -2.04 2.04
N ARG A 35 -8.75 -1.48 3.25
CA ARG A 35 -10.07 -1.12 3.76
C ARG A 35 -10.70 0.03 2.98
N ASN A 36 -9.96 1.12 2.74
CA ASN A 36 -10.49 2.31 2.06
C ASN A 36 -10.78 2.05 0.59
N LEU A 37 -9.96 1.23 -0.08
CA LEU A 37 -10.16 0.86 -1.48
C LEU A 37 -11.08 -0.36 -1.66
N SER A 38 -11.67 -0.88 -0.57
CA SER A 38 -12.53 -2.07 -0.59
C SER A 38 -11.90 -3.27 -1.31
N LEU A 39 -10.60 -3.47 -1.12
CA LEU A 39 -9.85 -4.58 -1.69
C LEU A 39 -9.91 -5.79 -0.76
N SER A 40 -9.75 -7.00 -1.30
CA SER A 40 -9.36 -8.13 -0.45
C SER A 40 -7.90 -7.95 -0.01
N TYR A 41 -7.57 -8.44 1.19
CA TYR A 41 -6.21 -8.36 1.70
C TYR A 41 -5.19 -9.04 0.76
N SER A 42 -5.54 -10.23 0.23
CA SER A 42 -4.70 -10.97 -0.72
C SER A 42 -4.45 -10.21 -2.03
N LYS A 43 -5.46 -9.51 -2.54
CA LYS A 43 -5.32 -8.68 -3.75
C LYS A 43 -4.47 -7.44 -3.45
N GLY A 44 -4.74 -6.77 -2.34
CA GLY A 44 -3.99 -5.59 -1.92
C GLY A 44 -2.50 -5.89 -1.72
N ILE A 45 -2.17 -6.95 -0.99
CA ILE A 45 -0.77 -7.33 -0.74
C ILE A 45 -0.04 -7.73 -2.03
N LYS A 46 -0.72 -8.45 -2.94
CA LYS A 46 -0.15 -8.79 -4.25
C LYS A 46 0.21 -7.52 -5.03
N CYS A 47 -0.71 -6.56 -5.14
CA CYS A 47 -0.46 -5.30 -5.84
C CYS A 47 0.66 -4.48 -5.18
N ILE A 48 0.67 -4.38 -3.85
CA ILE A 48 1.72 -3.65 -3.11
C ILE A 48 3.10 -4.28 -3.35
N ASN A 49 3.21 -5.62 -3.33
CA ASN A 49 4.48 -6.29 -3.59
C ASN A 49 4.98 -6.04 -5.02
N GLU A 50 4.10 -6.19 -6.02
CA GLU A 50 4.46 -5.88 -7.41
C GLU A 50 4.90 -4.41 -7.58
N MET A 51 4.18 -3.46 -6.96
CA MET A 51 4.52 -2.04 -7.01
C MET A 51 5.85 -1.72 -6.31
N LYS A 52 6.19 -2.47 -5.25
CA LYS A 52 7.50 -2.37 -4.59
C LYS A 52 8.62 -2.89 -5.48
N GLU A 53 8.43 -4.04 -6.12
CA GLU A 53 9.40 -4.63 -7.07
C GLU A 53 9.63 -3.70 -8.26
N GLU A 54 8.59 -3.00 -8.71
CA GLU A 54 8.66 -1.96 -9.76
C GLU A 54 9.30 -0.64 -9.27
N GLY A 55 9.61 -0.50 -7.99
CA GLY A 55 10.20 0.71 -7.40
C GLY A 55 9.24 1.90 -7.30
N LEU A 56 7.93 1.66 -7.35
CA LEU A 56 6.90 2.72 -7.30
C LEU A 56 6.56 3.17 -5.89
N ILE A 57 6.67 2.26 -4.93
CA ILE A 57 6.41 2.49 -3.51
C ILE A 57 7.44 1.77 -2.67
N ASP A 58 7.55 2.18 -1.41
CA ASP A 58 8.38 1.49 -0.42
C ASP A 58 7.62 1.41 0.92
N ASN A 59 8.00 0.47 1.78
CA ASN A 59 7.47 0.36 3.14
C ASN A 59 8.64 0.36 4.14
N SER A 60 9.11 1.55 4.46
CA SER A 60 10.22 1.78 5.40
C SER A 60 9.95 1.28 6.83
N ILE A 61 8.69 0.99 7.18
CA ILE A 61 8.28 0.57 8.52
C ILE A 61 7.68 -0.83 8.48
N ASN A 62 8.27 -1.74 9.27
CA ASN A 62 7.70 -3.04 9.58
C ASN A 62 6.78 -2.92 10.81
N PRO A 63 5.49 -3.26 10.73
CA PRO A 63 4.59 -3.16 11.87
C PRO A 63 5.00 -4.13 12.99
N PRO A 64 4.71 -3.78 14.27
CA PRO A 64 4.98 -4.65 15.41
C PRO A 64 4.22 -5.97 15.28
N LYS A 65 4.88 -7.06 15.68
CA LYS A 65 4.28 -8.39 15.81
C LYS A 65 3.83 -8.59 17.25
N TYR A 66 2.66 -9.17 17.44
CA TYR A 66 2.07 -9.44 18.76
C TYR A 66 1.93 -10.95 18.96
N ASP A 67 2.13 -11.41 20.18
CA ASP A 67 1.93 -12.80 20.60
C ASP A 67 1.05 -12.85 21.86
N LEU A 68 0.39 -13.98 22.11
CA LEU A 68 -0.43 -14.21 23.29
C LEU A 68 0.49 -14.36 24.52
N VAL A 69 0.25 -13.53 25.55
CA VAL A 69 0.88 -13.76 26.85
C VAL A 69 0.10 -14.87 27.58
N GLN A 70 0.69 -16.06 27.71
CA GLN A 70 0.17 -17.08 28.62
C GLN A 70 0.46 -16.63 30.06
N LYS A 71 -0.58 -16.54 30.90
CA LYS A 71 -0.43 -16.37 32.34
C LYS A 71 -0.66 -17.74 32.99
N ASP A 72 0.34 -18.21 33.74
CA ASP A 72 0.24 -19.40 34.60
C ASP A 72 -0.71 -19.17 35.79
#